data_AF-A0A926X5T0-F1
#
_entry.id   AF-A0A926X5T0-F1
#
_cell.length_a   1.000
_cell.length_b   1.000
_cell.length_c   1.000
_cell.angle_alpha   90.00
_cell.angle_beta   90.00
_cell.angle_gamma   90.00
#
_symmetry.space_group_name_H-M   'P 1'
#
loop_
_entity.id
_entity.type
_entity.pdbx_description
1 polymer ?
#
loop_
_entity_poly.entity_id
_entity_poly.type
_entity_poly.pdbx_seq_one_letter_code
_entity_poly.pdbx_strand_id
1 'polypeptide(L)' 'MVTKHKSPDYSQVTGHIPKDLARKFRVYCADQDITISEALEIAVGEFLEARSSSDSSSNSSTDSGTDS' A
#
# COMPACT_ATOMS: atom_id res chain seq x y z
N MET A 1 -21.04 -3.46 -19.14
CA MET A 1 -20.35 -3.70 -17.86
C MET A 1 -18.89 -3.34 -18.05
N VAL A 2 -18.41 -2.28 -17.39
CA VAL A 2 -17.00 -1.86 -17.47
C VAL A 2 -16.23 -2.73 -16.48
N THR A 3 -15.43 -3.65 -16.98
CA THR A 3 -14.51 -4.43 -16.13
C THR A 3 -13.37 -3.51 -15.69
N LYS A 4 -13.01 -3.53 -14.39
CA LYS A 4 -11.88 -2.74 -13.82
C LYS A 4 -10.55 -2.93 -14.56
N HIS A 5 -10.46 -3.91 -15.47
CA HIS A 5 -9.35 -4.18 -16.38
C HIS A 5 -9.07 -3.05 -17.41
N LYS A 6 -9.97 -2.08 -17.60
CA LYS A 6 -9.82 -0.97 -18.57
C LYS A 6 -9.76 0.43 -17.95
N SER A 7 -9.71 0.53 -16.63
CA SER A 7 -9.56 1.83 -15.98
C SER A 7 -8.08 2.24 -16.00
N PRO A 8 -7.72 3.40 -16.56
CA PRO A 8 -6.32 3.86 -16.61
C PRO A 8 -5.72 4.09 -15.22
N ASP A 9 -6.56 4.17 -14.19
CA ASP A 9 -6.17 4.49 -12.83
C ASP A 9 -5.77 3.26 -11.99
N TYR A 10 -5.91 2.04 -12.52
CA TYR A 10 -5.61 0.79 -11.80
C TYR A 10 -4.47 0.02 -12.47
N SER A 11 -3.47 -0.36 -11.68
CA SER A 11 -2.35 -1.21 -12.12
C SER A 11 -2.38 -2.56 -11.40
N GLN A 12 -2.07 -3.64 -12.14
CA GLN A 12 -2.03 -4.99 -11.57
C GLN A 12 -0.72 -5.21 -10.81
N VAL A 13 -0.81 -5.55 -9.52
CA VAL A 13 0.31 -5.97 -8.68
C VAL A 13 0.28 -7.49 -8.50
N THR A 14 1.40 -8.19 -8.76
CA THR A 14 1.51 -9.65 -8.63
C THR A 14 2.59 -10.04 -7.62
N GLY A 15 2.34 -11.12 -6.86
CA GLY A 15 3.28 -11.62 -5.85
C GLY A 15 2.85 -12.93 -5.21
N HIS A 16 3.79 -13.60 -4.55
CA HIS A 16 3.54 -14.84 -3.80
C HIS A 16 3.51 -14.56 -2.29
N ILE A 17 2.48 -15.08 -1.62
CA ILE A 17 2.34 -15.03 -0.17
C ILE A 17 2.12 -16.44 0.40
N PRO A 18 2.44 -16.69 1.68
CA PRO A 18 2.14 -17.97 2.32
C PRO A 18 0.65 -18.33 2.21
N LYS A 19 0.35 -19.61 1.98
CA LYS A 19 -1.02 -20.09 1.77
C LYS A 19 -1.94 -19.79 2.95
N ASP A 20 -1.42 -19.87 4.17
CA ASP A 20 -2.18 -19.56 5.39
C ASP A 20 -2.54 -18.08 5.46
N LEU A 21 -1.65 -17.19 5.02
CA LEU A 21 -1.90 -15.76 4.98
C LEU A 21 -2.94 -15.43 3.92
N ALA A 22 -2.85 -16.03 2.73
CA ALA A 22 -3.86 -15.89 1.68
C ALA A 22 -5.24 -16.37 2.14
N ARG A 23 -5.31 -17.45 2.92
CA ARG A 23 -6.58 -17.97 3.47
C ARG A 23 -7.18 -16.98 4.46
N LYS A 24 -6.40 -16.50 5.43
CA LYS A 24 -6.86 -15.53 6.42
C LYS A 24 -7.34 -14.24 5.75
N PHE A 25 -6.60 -13.75 4.76
CA PHE A 25 -6.96 -12.56 4.02
C PHE A 25 -8.31 -12.71 3.29
N ARG A 26 -8.55 -13.84 2.61
CA ARG A 26 -9.85 -14.10 1.96
C ARG A 26 -11.01 -14.17 2.94
N VAL A 27 -10.80 -14.80 4.11
CA VAL A 27 -11.82 -14.85 5.16
C VAL A 27 -12.15 -13.44 5.66
N TYR A 28 -11.13 -12.62 5.89
CA TYR A 28 -11.32 -11.22 6.28
C TYR A 28 -12.12 -10.43 5.24
N CYS A 29 -11.78 -10.54 3.95
CA CYS A 29 -12.54 -9.85 2.90
C CYS A 29 -14.02 -10.29 2.88
N ALA A 30 -14.28 -11.59 3.06
CA ALA A 30 -15.65 -12.11 3.09
C ALA A 30 -16.43 -11.65 4.34
N ASP A 31 -15.77 -11.57 5.49
CA ASP A 31 -16.37 -11.12 6.75
C ASP A 31 -16.75 -9.63 6.72
N GLN A 32 -15.94 -8.82 6.02
CA GLN A 32 -16.15 -7.37 5.89
C GLN A 32 -16.98 -6.98 4.65
N ASP A 33 -17.46 -7.96 3.87
CA ASP A 33 -18.18 -7.76 2.60
C ASP A 33 -17.45 -6.83 1.60
N ILE A 34 -16.12 -6.95 1.52
CA ILE A 34 -15.27 -6.16 0.62
C ILE A 34 -14.57 -7.03 -0.42
N THR A 35 -14.20 -6.42 -1.53
CA THR A 35 -13.42 -7.11 -2.57
C THR A 35 -11.95 -7.22 -2.18
N ILE A 36 -11.27 -8.22 -2.75
CA ILE A 36 -9.81 -8.40 -2.61
C ILE A 36 -9.04 -7.16 -3.06
N SER A 37 -9.53 -6.43 -4.09
CA SER A 37 -8.91 -5.19 -4.57
C SER A 37 -8.96 -4.10 -3.51
N GLU A 38 -10.13 -3.87 -2.91
CA GLU A 38 -10.31 -2.84 -1.87
C GLU A 38 -9.47 -3.16 -0.63
N ALA A 39 -9.45 -4.42 -0.21
CA ALA A 39 -8.61 -4.84 0.90
C ALA A 39 -7.11 -4.66 0.61
N LEU A 40 -6.68 -4.87 -0.63
CA LEU A 40 -5.30 -4.61 -1.07
C LEU A 40 -4.98 -3.11 -1.10
N GLU A 41 -5.89 -2.27 -1.58
CA GLU A 41 -5.71 -0.82 -1.62
C GLU A 41 -5.47 -0.25 -0.22
N ILE A 42 -6.28 -0.67 0.77
CA ILE A 42 -6.11 -0.30 2.18
C ILE A 42 -4.78 -0.82 2.72
N ALA A 43 -4.52 -2.11 2.58
CA ALA A 43 -3.32 -2.74 3.15
C ALA A 43 -2.02 -2.18 2.55
N VAL A 44 -1.99 -1.91 1.25
CA VAL A 44 -0.83 -1.32 0.57
C VAL A 44 -0.67 0.15 0.96
N GLY A 45 -1.77 0.91 1.05
CA GLY A 45 -1.75 2.30 1.53
C GLY A 45 -1.15 2.41 2.94
N GLU A 46 -1.71 1.68 3.90
CA GLU A 46 -1.22 1.65 5.28
C GLU A 46 0.24 1.18 5.37
N PHE A 47 0.62 0.18 4.58
CA PHE A 47 2.00 -0.30 4.56
C PHE A 47 3.00 0.76 4.08
N LEU A 48 2.63 1.54 3.06
CA LEU A 48 3.46 2.62 2.54
C LEU A 48 3.51 3.81 3.51
N GLU A 49 2.39 4.18 4.13
CA GLU A 49 2.32 5.27 5.12
C GLU A 49 3.12 4.96 6.40
N ALA A 50 3.04 3.73 6.90
CA ALA A 50 3.84 3.30 8.04
C ALA A 50 5.35 3.39 7.75
N ARG A 51 5.74 3.15 6.49
CA ARG A 51 7.13 3.15 6.06
C ARG A 51 7.65 4.55 5.73
N SER A 52 6.84 5.42 5.13
CA SER A 52 7.20 6.84 4.91
C SER A 52 7.37 7.60 6.22
N SER A 53 6.54 7.29 7.22
CA SER A 53 6.66 7.85 8.57
C SER A 53 7.95 7.41 9.29
N SER A 54 8.46 6.23 8.96
CA SER A 54 9.71 5.71 9.54
C SER A 54 10.97 6.22 8.84
N ASP A 55 10.88 6.61 7.56
CA ASP A 55 12.02 7.08 6.74
C ASP A 55 12.34 8.58 6.94
N SER A 56 11.46 9.32 7.63
CA SER A 56 11.63 10.75 7.86
C SER A 56 12.62 11.09 8.99
N SER A 57 13.25 10.10 9.63
CA SER A 57 14.19 10.31 10.76
C SER A 57 15.67 10.43 10.35
N SER A 58 16.00 10.46 9.06
CA SER A 58 17.40 10.60 8.62
C SER A 58 17.54 11.54 7.41
N ASN A 59 17.33 12.85 7.63
CA ASN A 59 18.31 13.87 7.24
C ASN A 59 17.95 15.25 7.81
N SER A 60 18.26 15.48 9.08
CA SER A 60 18.48 16.83 9.60
C SER A 60 19.95 17.23 9.38
N SER A 61 20.19 18.51 9.10
CA SER A 61 21.48 19.25 9.10
C SER A 61 22.32 19.04 7.84
N THR A 62 22.72 20.05 7.06
CA THR A 62 23.27 21.38 7.41
C THR A 62 22.78 22.41 6.36
N ASP A 63 22.02 23.45 6.70
CA ASP A 63 22.43 24.71 7.35
C ASP A 63 23.87 25.16 7.06
N SER A 64 24.01 26.14 6.16
CA SER A 64 24.79 27.35 6.42
C SER A 64 24.61 28.31 5.25
N GLY A 65 23.84 29.38 5.46
CA GLY A 65 24.05 30.61 4.72
C GLY A 65 25.38 31.24 5.16
N THR A 66 26.16 31.73 4.19
CA THR A 66 27.16 32.76 4.48
C THR A 66 27.14 33.77 3.35
N ASP A 67 26.68 34.95 3.73
CA ASP A 67 26.74 36.26 3.09
C ASP A 67 28.17 36.62 2.63
N SER A 68 28.32 37.14 1.40
CA SER A 68 29.34 38.11 0.93
C SER A 68 29.14 38.47 -0.54
#